data_AF-A0AAU9V519-F1
#
_entry.id   AF-A0AAU9V519-F1
#
_cell.length_a   1.000
_cell.length_b   1.000
_cell.length_c   1.000
_cell.angle_alpha   90.00
_cell.angle_beta   90.00
_cell.angle_gamma   90.00
#
_symmetry.space_group_name_H-M   'P 1'
#
loop_
_entity.id
_entity.type
_entity.pdbx_description
1 polymer ?
#
loop_
_entity_poly.entity_id
_entity_poly.type
_entity_poly.pdbx_seq_one_letter_code
_entity_poly.pdbx_strand_id
1 'polypeptide(L)'
;MEWVRTAWCATLALAVLAAAGPRYSSRIVHTHTGAIRGIIVEPASRRLEPVEVFRGVPYGAQPPRLGPPPPPPSWPGTRLADTFAPVCPQRYPDISNK
;
A
#
# COMPACT_ATOMS: atom_id res chain seq x y z
N MET A 1 -40.70 3.73 15.78
CA MET A 1 -39.96 3.88 14.50
C MET A 1 -38.70 4.72 14.60
N GLU A 2 -38.52 5.56 15.62
CA GLU A 2 -37.34 6.42 15.78
C GLU A 2 -36.09 5.69 16.32
N TRP A 3 -36.29 4.63 17.10
CA TRP A 3 -35.19 3.80 17.62
C TRP A 3 -34.46 3.01 16.53
N VAL A 4 -35.19 2.58 15.50
CA VAL A 4 -34.60 1.92 14.32
C VAL A 4 -33.79 2.92 13.51
N ARG A 5 -34.30 4.15 13.32
CA ARG A 5 -33.59 5.22 12.61
C ARG A 5 -32.31 5.65 13.31
N THR A 6 -32.37 5.85 14.63
CA THR A 6 -31.20 6.23 15.44
C THR A 6 -30.15 5.12 15.48
N ALA A 7 -30.56 3.85 15.60
CA ALA A 7 -29.65 2.72 15.50
C ALA A 7 -28.96 2.64 14.13
N TRP A 8 -29.72 2.84 13.04
CA TRP A 8 -29.16 2.86 11.68
C TRP A 8 -28.20 4.02 11.44
N CYS A 9 -28.53 5.21 11.95
CA CYS A 9 -27.63 6.37 11.89
C CYS A 9 -26.34 6.12 12.69
N ALA A 10 -26.44 5.51 13.87
CA ALA A 10 -25.29 5.16 14.68
C ALA A 10 -24.39 4.11 14.01
N THR A 11 -24.98 3.07 13.40
CA THR A 11 -24.20 2.05 12.67
C THR A 11 -23.55 2.62 11.41
N LEU A 12 -24.23 3.51 10.67
CA LEU A 12 -23.64 4.21 9.53
C LEU A 12 -22.50 5.13 9.95
N ALA A 13 -22.66 5.89 11.03
CA ALA A 13 -21.61 6.75 11.57
C ALA A 13 -20.38 5.93 12.02
N LEU A 14 -20.60 4.80 12.70
CA LEU A 14 -19.52 3.90 13.12
C LEU A 14 -18.78 3.28 11.92
N ALA A 15 -19.52 2.89 10.87
CA ALA A 15 -18.94 2.35 9.65
C ALA A 15 -18.07 3.39 8.90
N VAL A 16 -18.51 4.65 8.87
CA VAL A 16 -17.73 5.76 8.26
C VAL A 16 -16.43 6.02 9.04
N LEU A 17 -16.49 6.01 10.38
CA LEU A 17 -15.30 6.16 11.23
C LEU A 17 -14.28 5.03 11.05
N ALA A 18 -14.75 3.81 10.79
CA ALA A 18 -13.90 2.65 10.55
C ALA A 18 -13.22 2.64 9.16
N ALA A 19 -13.73 3.42 8.19
CA ALA A 19 -13.31 3.39 6.79
C ALA A 19 -12.19 4.40 6.45
N ALA A 20 -11.33 4.75 7.41
CA ALA A 20 -10.20 5.63 7.14
C ALA A 20 -9.15 4.91 6.27
N GLY A 21 -9.17 5.17 4.96
CA GLY A 21 -8.15 4.71 4.02
C GLY A 21 -6.78 5.38 4.27
N PRO A 22 -5.72 4.95 3.56
CA PRO A 22 -4.39 5.53 3.74
C PRO A 22 -4.37 7.01 3.33
N ARG A 23 -3.59 7.82 4.07
CA ARG A 23 -3.38 9.23 3.73
C ARG A 23 -2.45 9.34 2.53
N TYR A 24 -3.00 9.53 1.33
CA TYR A 24 -2.18 9.70 0.13
C TYR A 24 -1.31 10.97 0.20
N SER A 25 -0.09 10.87 -0.34
CA SER A 25 0.77 12.03 -0.53
C SER A 25 0.14 13.03 -1.50
N SER A 26 0.39 14.33 -1.33
CA SER A 26 0.01 15.35 -2.30
C SER A 26 0.92 15.33 -3.54
N ARG A 27 2.16 14.85 -3.38
CA ARG A 27 3.15 14.81 -4.44
C ARG A 27 2.96 13.60 -5.34
N ILE A 28 3.08 13.83 -6.65
CA ILE A 28 3.25 12.78 -7.65
C ILE A 28 4.73 12.76 -8.04
N VAL A 29 5.38 11.61 -7.92
CA VAL A 29 6.79 11.43 -8.26
C VAL A 29 6.89 10.77 -9.63
N HIS A 30 7.66 11.38 -10.53
CA HIS A 30 7.89 10.85 -11.86
C HIS A 30 9.14 9.97 -11.84
N THR A 31 8.99 8.69 -12.19
CA THR A 31 10.08 7.72 -12.35
C THR A 31 10.33 7.47 -13.83
N HIS A 32 11.39 6.73 -14.17
CA HIS A 32 11.69 6.37 -15.56
C HIS A 32 10.54 5.59 -16.26
N THR A 33 9.77 4.80 -15.52
CA THR A 33 8.70 3.96 -16.07
C THR A 33 7.28 4.52 -15.90
N GLY A 34 7.14 5.68 -15.24
CA GLY A 34 5.85 6.33 -15.07
C GLY A 34 5.72 7.09 -13.75
N ALA A 35 4.60 7.77 -13.60
CA ALA A 35 4.30 8.53 -12.39
C ALA A 35 3.76 7.61 -11.28
N ILE A 36 4.17 7.86 -10.04
CA ILE A 36 3.70 7.14 -8.84
C ILE A 36 3.20 8.11 -7.77
N ARG A 37 2.26 7.63 -6.96
CA ARG A 37 1.76 8.32 -5.77
C ARG A 37 1.84 7.41 -4.56
N GLY A 38 2.56 7.85 -3.54
CA GLY A 38 2.72 7.14 -2.27
C GLY A 38 1.68 7.55 -1.22
N ILE A 39 1.94 7.12 0.00
CA ILE A 39 1.14 7.43 1.20
C ILE A 39 2.03 8.07 2.26
N ILE A 40 1.44 8.86 3.15
CA ILE A 40 2.12 9.35 4.33
C ILE A 40 1.86 8.40 5.49
N VAL A 41 2.93 7.94 6.13
CA VAL A 41 2.90 7.04 7.27
C VAL A 41 3.50 7.75 8.49
N GLU A 42 2.78 7.70 9.60
CA GLU A 42 3.28 8.16 10.90
C GLU A 42 4.06 7.02 11.57
N PRO A 43 5.35 7.19 11.86
CA PRO A 43 6.11 6.18 12.57
C PRO A 43 5.58 5.97 14.00
N ALA A 44 5.78 4.77 14.55
CA ALA A 44 5.33 4.45 15.92
C ALA A 44 5.98 5.33 17.02
N SER A 45 7.12 5.95 16.72
CA SER A 45 7.77 6.89 17.64
C SER A 45 7.19 8.29 17.48
N ARG A 46 6.64 8.84 18.57
CA ARG A 46 6.12 10.21 18.62
C ARG A 46 7.17 11.32 18.43
N ARG A 47 8.46 10.95 18.39
CA ARG A 47 9.56 11.89 18.13
C ARG A 47 9.91 12.00 16.64
N LEU A 48 9.33 11.14 15.80
CA LEU A 48 9.59 11.10 14.38
C LEU A 48 8.48 11.81 13.62
N GLU A 49 8.86 12.56 12.60
CA GLU A 49 7.92 13.20 11.70
C GLU A 49 7.29 12.16 10.75
N PRO A 50 6.09 12.43 10.21
CA PRO A 50 5.49 11.60 9.19
C PRO A 50 6.38 11.48 7.95
N VAL A 51 6.44 10.29 7.35
CA VAL A 51 7.28 10.02 6.18
C VAL A 51 6.44 9.61 4.98
N GLU A 52 6.89 10.00 3.79
CA GLU A 52 6.31 9.55 2.53
C GLU A 52 6.83 8.14 2.20
N VAL A 53 5.91 7.21 1.93
CA VAL A 53 6.21 5.80 1.68
C VAL A 53 5.63 5.40 0.34
N PHE A 54 6.46 4.73 -0.47
CA PHE A 54 6.09 4.16 -1.76
C PHE A 54 6.27 2.64 -1.69
N ARG A 55 5.18 1.89 -1.78
CA ARG A 55 5.15 0.42 -1.70
C ARG A 55 4.74 -0.18 -3.04
N GLY A 56 5.27 -1.36 -3.36
CA GLY A 56 4.89 -2.10 -4.56
C GLY A 56 5.31 -1.43 -5.89
N VAL A 57 6.36 -0.62 -5.87
CA VAL A 57 6.93 -0.01 -7.07
C VAL A 57 7.71 -1.08 -7.87
N PRO A 58 7.31 -1.39 -9.12
CA PRO A 58 8.01 -2.39 -9.92
C PRO A 58 9.37 -1.87 -10.40
N TYR A 59 10.44 -2.62 -10.15
CA TYR A 59 11.81 -2.30 -10.58
C TYR A 59 12.32 -3.22 -11.69
N GLY A 60 11.57 -4.28 -12.03
CA GLY A 60 11.85 -5.23 -13.10
C GLY A 60 10.56 -5.92 -13.51
N ALA A 61 10.53 -6.49 -14.72
CA ALA A 61 9.45 -7.37 -15.14
C ALA A 61 9.65 -8.79 -14.59
N GLN A 62 8.63 -9.63 -14.74
CA GLN A 62 8.68 -11.03 -14.30
C GLN A 62 9.84 -11.76 -15.00
N PRO A 63 10.83 -12.29 -14.25
CA PRO A 63 11.94 -13.01 -14.85
C PRO A 63 11.50 -14.40 -15.32
N PRO A 64 12.13 -14.95 -16.38
CA PRO A 64 12.05 -16.37 -16.68
C PRO A 64 12.76 -17.17 -15.56
N ARG A 65 12.40 -18.47 -15.43
CA ARG A 65 13.04 -19.35 -14.45
C ARG A 65 14.55 -19.38 -14.68
N LEU A 66 15.32 -19.00 -13.65
CA LEU A 66 16.79 -18.96 -13.65
C LEU A 66 17.43 -18.02 -14.70
N GLY A 67 16.70 -16.98 -15.15
CA GLY A 67 17.25 -15.95 -16.04
C GLY A 67 17.20 -14.55 -15.44
N PRO A 68 17.84 -13.56 -16.09
CA PRO A 68 17.82 -12.18 -15.64
C PRO A 68 16.42 -11.55 -15.79
N PRO A 69 16.05 -10.61 -14.90
CA PRO A 69 14.79 -9.87 -15.05
C PRO A 69 14.89 -8.89 -16.24
N PRO A 70 13.87 -8.83 -17.11
CA PRO A 70 13.75 -7.76 -18.09
C PRO A 70 13.46 -6.41 -17.40
N PRO A 71 13.63 -5.27 -18.10
CA PRO A 71 13.24 -3.95 -17.59
C PRO A 71 11.76 -3.90 -17.15
N PRO A 72 11.41 -3.09 -16.14
CA PRO A 72 10.03 -2.95 -15.71
C PRO A 72 9.14 -2.37 -16.82
N PRO A 73 7.87 -2.80 -16.92
CA PRO A 73 6.94 -2.23 -17.88
C PRO A 73 6.62 -0.78 -17.51
N SER A 74 6.53 0.09 -18.50
CA SER A 74 6.01 1.45 -18.30
C SER A 74 4.48 1.43 -18.19
N TRP A 75 3.91 2.40 -17.49
CA TRP A 75 2.46 2.56 -17.36
C TRP A 75 2.00 4.00 -17.67
N PRO A 76 0.78 4.16 -18.20
CA PRO A 76 0.18 5.48 -18.36
C PRO A 76 -0.36 6.00 -17.02
N GLY A 77 -0.49 7.33 -16.91
CA GLY A 77 -1.08 7.96 -15.73
C GLY A 77 -0.23 7.78 -14.47
N THR A 78 -0.91 7.82 -13.31
CA THR A 78 -0.26 7.70 -11.98
C THR A 78 -0.63 6.39 -11.32
N ARG A 79 0.38 5.57 -11.00
CA ARG A 79 0.22 4.32 -10.26
C ARG A 79 0.19 4.59 -8.76
N LEU A 80 -0.75 3.96 -8.05
CA LEU A 80 -0.77 3.99 -6.59
C LEU A 80 0.30 3.03 -6.04
N ALA A 81 1.17 3.56 -5.19
CA ALA A 81 2.26 2.87 -4.52
C ALA A 81 2.00 2.83 -3.01
N ASP A 82 0.83 2.33 -2.61
CA ASP A 82 0.34 2.32 -1.22
C ASP A 82 0.41 0.94 -0.54
N THR A 83 0.53 -0.12 -1.34
CA THR A 83 0.41 -1.51 -0.90
C THR A 83 1.66 -2.31 -1.28
N PHE A 84 2.07 -3.24 -0.43
CA PHE A 84 3.17 -4.15 -0.75
C PHE A 84 2.78 -5.07 -1.92
N ALA A 85 3.73 -5.29 -2.83
CA ALA A 85 3.59 -6.33 -3.83
C ALA A 85 3.67 -7.72 -3.15
N PRO A 86 3.13 -8.78 -3.80
CA PRO A 86 3.35 -10.14 -3.35
C PRO A 86 4.83 -10.45 -3.15
N VAL A 87 5.16 -11.17 -2.08
CA VAL A 87 6.52 -11.68 -1.85
C VAL A 87 6.83 -12.82 -2.82
N CYS A 88 8.12 -13.12 -3.01
CA CYS A 88 8.53 -14.24 -3.83
C CYS A 88 8.09 -15.59 -3.21
N PRO A 89 7.85 -16.63 -4.03
CA PRO A 89 7.60 -17.98 -3.52
C PRO A 89 8.77 -18.48 -2.67
N GLN A 90 8.49 -18.79 -1.40
CA GLN A 90 9.47 -19.27 -0.43
C GLN A 90 8.82 -20.31 0.48
N ARG A 91 9.59 -21.30 0.93
CA ARG A 91 9.17 -22.21 2.01
C ARG A 91 9.41 -21.49 3.34
N TYR A 92 8.40 -21.45 4.21
CA TYR A 92 8.57 -20.88 5.55
C TYR A 92 9.60 -21.68 6.36
N PRO A 93 10.40 -21.01 7.22
CA PRO A 93 11.34 -21.69 8.10
C PRO A 93 10.60 -22.54 9.14
N ASP A 94 11.21 -23.65 9.55
CA ASP A 94 10.76 -24.43 10.70
C ASP A 94 11.24 -23.74 11.98
N ILE A 95 10.32 -23.15 12.73
CA ILE A 95 10.59 -22.40 13.97
C ILE A 95 10.57 -23.28 15.23
N SER A 96 10.32 -24.59 15.09
CA SER A 96 10.27 -25.54 16.21
C SER A 96 11.65 -26.02 16.65
N ASN A 97 12.65 -25.91 15.77
CA ASN A 97 14.05 -26.21 16.07
C ASN A 97 14.73 -25.01 16.74
N LYS A 98 14.34 -24.75 18.00
CA LYS A 98 15.00 -23.79 18.89
C LYS A 98 15.91 -24.52 19.87
#